data_AF-A0A1N6XXU1-F1
#
_entry.id   AF-A0A1N6XXU1-F1
#
_cell.length_a   1.000
_cell.length_b   1.000
_cell.length_c   1.000
_cell.angle_alpha   90.00
_cell.angle_beta   90.00
_cell.angle_gamma   90.00
#
_symmetry.space_group_name_H-M   'P 1'
#
loop_
_entity.id
_entity.type
_entity.pdbx_description
1 polymer ?
#
loop_
_entity_poly.entity_id
_entity_poly.type
_entity_poly.pdbx_seq_one_letter_code
_entity_poly.pdbx_strand_id
1 'polypeptide(L)' 'MGLLKELHAAKKKSSMGSGKVVFFKYLEDIEEALNQGYTAMDIWSLLNKKGELKIKYNQFSVYVRKYIKEKKYE' A
#
# COMPACT_ATOMS: atom_id res chain seq x y z
N MET A 1 -9.87 18.52 28.24
CA MET A 1 -9.08 17.96 27.12
C MET A 1 -9.96 17.97 25.88
N GLY A 2 -9.57 18.66 24.81
CA GLY A 2 -10.44 18.90 23.66
C GLY A 2 -10.46 17.73 22.66
N LEU A 3 -11.66 17.39 22.18
CA LEU A 3 -11.95 16.40 21.12
C LEU A 3 -11.01 16.48 19.89
N LEU A 4 -10.50 17.68 19.58
CA LEU A 4 -9.54 17.93 18.50
C LEU A 4 -8.20 17.18 18.70
N LYS A 5 -7.72 17.04 19.94
CA LYS A 5 -6.45 16.35 20.26
C LYS A 5 -6.59 14.83 20.09
N GLU A 6 -7.77 14.28 20.39
CA GLU A 6 -8.10 12.87 20.18
C GLU A 6 -8.32 12.54 18.70
N LEU A 7 -8.98 13.41 17.93
CA LEU A 7 -9.12 13.27 16.48
C LEU A 7 -7.76 13.33 15.75
N HIS A 8 -6.86 14.23 16.16
CA HIS A 8 -5.49 14.28 15.62
C HIS A 8 -4.67 13.04 16.00
N ALA A 9 -4.79 12.53 17.22
CA ALA A 9 -4.10 11.31 17.65
C ALA A 9 -4.64 10.06 16.93
N ALA A 10 -5.95 9.97 16.70
CA ALA A 10 -6.58 8.89 15.97
C ALA A 10 -6.18 8.88 14.49
N LYS A 11 -6.10 10.05 13.82
CA LYS A 11 -5.56 10.14 12.45
C LYS A 11 -4.07 9.77 12.39
N LYS A 12 -3.27 10.16 13.39
CA LYS A 12 -1.82 9.86 13.41
C LYS A 12 -1.52 8.39 13.71
N LYS A 13 -2.32 7.72 14.56
CA LYS A 13 -2.21 6.26 14.81
C LYS A 13 -2.78 5.41 13.67
N SER A 14 -3.82 5.86 12.97
CA SER A 14 -4.47 5.07 11.91
C SER A 14 -3.80 5.17 10.53
N SER A 15 -3.02 6.21 10.25
CA SER A 15 -2.44 6.42 8.89
C SER A 15 -0.96 6.07 8.74
N MET A 16 -0.21 5.79 9.82
CA MET A 16 1.25 5.73 9.74
C MET A 16 1.88 4.32 9.82
N GLY A 17 1.10 3.27 10.09
CA GLY A 17 1.64 1.91 10.23
C GLY A 17 0.95 0.84 9.39
N SER A 18 -0.37 0.93 9.15
CA SER A 18 -1.11 -0.25 8.66
C SER A 18 -0.97 -0.45 7.15
N GLY A 19 -1.20 0.58 6.33
CA GLY A 19 -1.19 0.44 4.87
C GLY A 19 0.20 0.16 4.28
N LYS A 20 1.25 0.74 4.87
CA LYS A 20 2.64 0.56 4.42
C LYS A 20 3.18 -0.82 4.80
N VAL A 21 2.95 -1.27 6.04
CA VAL A 21 3.37 -2.62 6.49
C VAL A 21 2.65 -3.71 5.70
N VAL A 22 1.34 -3.55 5.48
CA VAL A 22 0.57 -4.47 4.64
C VAL A 22 1.09 -4.46 3.21
N PHE A 23 1.37 -3.29 2.61
CA PHE A 23 1.97 -3.24 1.28
C PHE A 23 3.31 -3.98 1.23
N PHE A 24 4.20 -3.80 2.22
CA PHE A 24 5.46 -4.52 2.27
C PHE A 24 5.30 -6.03 2.42
N LYS A 25 4.29 -6.47 3.18
CA LYS A 25 3.96 -7.90 3.31
C LYS A 25 3.62 -8.54 1.96
N TYR A 26 2.95 -7.81 1.07
CA TYR A 26 2.63 -8.28 -0.28
C TYR A 26 3.63 -7.79 -1.33
N LEU A 27 4.74 -7.15 -0.96
CA LEU A 27 5.67 -6.58 -1.93
C LEU A 27 6.20 -7.64 -2.90
N GLU A 28 6.61 -8.78 -2.36
CA GLU A 28 7.13 -9.91 -3.13
C GLU A 28 6.06 -10.50 -4.04
N ASP A 29 4.83 -10.74 -3.55
CA ASP A 29 3.70 -11.18 -4.38
C ASP A 29 3.37 -10.17 -5.50
N ILE A 30 3.41 -8.86 -5.19
CA ILE A 30 3.15 -7.81 -6.17
C ILE A 30 4.26 -7.77 -7.22
N GLU A 31 5.52 -7.88 -6.81
CA GLU A 31 6.68 -7.91 -7.71
C GLU A 31 6.64 -9.15 -8.61
N GLU A 32 6.32 -10.33 -8.07
CA GLU A 32 6.16 -11.57 -8.83
C GLU A 32 5.00 -11.46 -9.82
N ALA A 33 3.84 -10.96 -9.40
CA ALA A 33 2.70 -10.76 -10.29
C ALA A 33 3.01 -9.74 -11.40
N LEU A 34 3.71 -8.65 -11.09
CA LEU A 34 4.18 -7.70 -12.12
C LEU A 34 5.16 -8.37 -13.09
N ASN A 35 6.05 -9.25 -12.61
CA ASN A 35 7.00 -9.97 -13.45
C ASN A 35 6.33 -11.03 -14.35
N GLN A 36 5.23 -11.61 -13.88
CA GLN A 36 4.37 -12.51 -14.66
C GLN A 36 3.51 -11.78 -15.72
N GLY A 37 3.55 -10.44 -15.75
CA GLY A 37 2.83 -9.62 -16.73
C GLY A 37 1.46 -9.11 -16.28
N TYR A 38 1.08 -9.33 -15.02
CA TYR A 38 -0.13 -8.72 -14.47
C TYR A 38 0.04 -7.22 -14.28
N THR A 39 -1.05 -6.46 -14.39
CA THR A 39 -1.00 -5.02 -14.19
C THR A 39 -1.09 -4.68 -12.70
N ALA A 40 -0.48 -3.56 -12.31
CA ALA A 40 -0.62 -3.00 -10.96
C ALA A 40 -2.10 -2.77 -10.57
N MET A 41 -2.98 -2.52 -11.55
CA MET A 41 -4.41 -2.33 -11.31
C MET A 41 -5.12 -3.64 -10.96
N ASP A 42 -4.80 -4.74 -11.66
CA ASP A 42 -5.35 -6.07 -11.36
C ASP A 42 -4.94 -6.53 -9.96
N ILE A 43 -3.66 -6.38 -9.63
CA ILE A 43 -3.09 -6.76 -8.34
C ILE A 43 -3.74 -5.94 -7.21
N TRP A 44 -3.84 -4.62 -7.39
CA TRP A 44 -4.50 -3.76 -6.41
C TRP A 44 -5.98 -4.09 -6.25
N SER A 45 -6.70 -4.30 -7.35
CA SER A 45 -8.13 -4.63 -7.34
C SER A 45 -8.39 -5.92 -6.57
N LEU A 46 -7.55 -6.94 -6.76
CA LEU A 46 -7.65 -8.22 -6.05
C LEU A 46 -7.36 -8.07 -4.54
N LEU A 47 -6.28 -7.38 -4.18
CA LEU A 47 -5.90 -7.16 -2.78
C LEU A 47 -6.88 -6.25 -2.04
N ASN A 48 -7.48 -5.29 -2.74
CA ASN A 48 -8.54 -4.42 -2.21
C ASN A 48 -9.87 -5.19 -2.06
N LYS A 49 -10.23 -6.06 -3.01
CA LYS A 49 -11.42 -6.93 -2.92
C LYS A 49 -11.32 -7.92 -1.75
N LYS A 50 -10.13 -8.47 -1.49
CA LYS A 50 -9.89 -9.32 -0.32
C LYS A 50 -9.97 -8.57 1.01
N GLY A 51 -10.02 -7.23 0.99
CA GLY A 51 -10.02 -6.39 2.18
C GLY A 51 -8.67 -6.33 2.91
N GLU A 52 -7.64 -6.98 2.34
CA GLU A 52 -6.29 -7.02 2.90
C GLU A 52 -5.60 -5.67 2.72
N LEU A 53 -5.83 -5.00 1.58
CA LEU A 53 -5.30 -3.67 1.30
C LEU A 53 -6.39 -2.60 1.38
N LYS A 54 -6.38 -1.83 2.46
CA LYS A 54 -7.22 -0.63 2.64
C LYS A 54 -6.55 0.66 2.14
N ILE A 55 -5.70 0.57 1.12
CA ILE A 55 -5.09 1.75 0.50
C ILE A 55 -5.71 2.00 -0.87
N LYS A 56 -5.81 3.28 -1.25
CA LYS A 56 -6.31 3.68 -2.57
C LYS A 56 -5.30 3.28 -3.66
N TYR A 57 -5.79 3.03 -4.88
CA TYR A 57 -4.96 2.71 -6.04
C TYR A 57 -3.84 3.73 -6.27
N ASN A 58 -4.12 5.02 -6.07
CA ASN A 58 -3.11 6.07 -6.24
C ASN A 58 -1.91 5.89 -5.28
N GLN A 59 -2.18 5.49 -4.03
CA GLN A 59 -1.15 5.21 -3.03
C GLN A 59 -0.40 3.91 -3.34
N PHE A 60 -1.12 2.89 -3.82
CA PHE A 60 -0.53 1.64 -4.30
C PHE A 60 0.43 1.88 -5.47
N SER A 61 0.02 2.65 -6.49
CA SER A 61 0.85 2.96 -7.64
C SER A 61 2.12 3.74 -7.26
N VAL A 62 2.03 4.65 -6.29
CA VAL A 62 3.22 5.34 -5.75
C VAL A 62 4.17 4.35 -5.08
N TYR A 63 3.64 3.40 -4.29
CA TYR A 63 4.47 2.39 -3.64
C TYR A 63 5.11 1.41 -4.64
N VAL A 64 4.37 0.94 -5.64
CA VAL A 64 4.92 0.12 -6.73
C VAL A 64 6.04 0.86 -7.44
N ARG A 65 5.85 2.13 -7.80
CA ARG A 65 6.92 2.93 -8.44
C ARG A 65 8.13 3.12 -7.53
N LYS A 66 7.91 3.41 -6.25
CA LYS A 66 8.98 3.69 -5.30
C LYS A 66 9.76 2.46 -4.84
N TYR A 67 9.09 1.31 -4.72
CA TYR A 67 9.70 0.12 -4.12
C TYR A 67 10.04 -0.98 -5.13
N ILE A 68 9.38 -1.02 -6.29
CA ILE A 68 9.60 -2.05 -7.31
C ILE A 68 10.40 -1.47 -8.49
N LYS A 69 10.12 -0.24 -8.92
CA LYS A 69 10.87 0.40 -10.02
C LYS A 69 12.22 0.98 -9.55
N GLU A 70 12.30 1.55 -8.35
CA GLU A 70 13.54 2.15 -7.83
C GLU A 70 14.59 1.06 -7.50
N LYS A 71 14.15 -0.13 -7.08
CA LYS A 71 15.00 -1.30 -6.78
C LYS A 71 15.67 -1.92 -8.01
N LYS A 72 15.21 -1.57 -9.22
CA LYS A 72 15.75 -2.10 -10.49
C LYS A 72 16.90 -1.25 -11.08
N TYR A 73 17.33 -0.20 -10.36
CA TYR A 73 18.35 0.76 -10.79
C TYR A 73 19.55 0.90 -9.82
N GLU A 74 19.74 -0.04 -8.88
CA GLU A 74 21.00 -0.21 -8.12
C GLU A 74 21.81 -1.38 -8.66
#